data_AF-A0A7S0RKL8-F1
#
_entry.id   AF-A0A7S0RKL8-F1
#
_cell.length_a   1.000
_cell.length_b   1.000
_cell.length_c   1.000
_cell.angle_alpha   90.00
_cell.angle_beta   90.00
_cell.angle_gamma   90.00
#
_symmetry.space_group_name_H-M   'P 1'
#
loop_
_entity.id
_entity.type
_entity.pdbx_description
1 polymer ?
#
loop_
_entity_poly.entity_id
_entity_poly.type
_entity_poly.pdbx_seq_one_letter_code
_entity_poly.pdbx_strand_id
1 'polypeptide(L)'
;LVEALKAHKDAFLFISPVDPKVHNIPDYFDIIKRPMDLTTIITNLDQHKYTHYLQVMEHLCLVWDNAKLYNPKENMVHIKALQMETAMLDLIIRKEYLPKLTAASKAEGAGGVAESEEGWKPAIRSPKGFPVANIKPYTPTFEGQMLADIHKRMITVRSELDRAPAGPSGKAAQGGS
;
A
#
# COMPACT_ATOMS: atom_id res chain seq x y z
N LEU A 1 10.92 3.17 2.66
CA LEU A 1 9.50 3.48 2.39
C LEU A 1 8.81 4.02 3.64
N VAL A 2 8.75 3.25 4.74
CA VAL A 2 8.08 3.66 5.99
C VAL A 2 8.59 5.01 6.53
N GLU A 3 9.90 5.24 6.57
CA GLU A 3 10.46 6.55 6.98
C GLU A 3 9.98 7.73 6.11
N ALA A 4 9.87 7.52 4.79
CA ALA A 4 9.36 8.56 3.90
C ALA A 4 7.87 8.85 4.13
N LEU A 5 7.10 7.83 4.52
CA LEU A 5 5.70 7.99 4.92
C LEU A 5 5.60 8.70 6.26
N LYS A 6 6.43 8.35 7.25
CA LYS A 6 6.47 9.01 8.56
C LYS A 6 6.83 10.50 8.44
N ALA A 7 7.69 10.87 7.49
CA ALA A 7 8.06 12.25 7.21
C ALA A 7 6.98 13.05 6.44
N HIS A 8 5.92 12.40 5.96
CA HIS A 8 4.85 13.10 5.24
C HIS A 8 4.09 14.04 6.18
N LYS A 9 3.69 15.22 5.68
CA LYS A 9 3.01 16.25 6.50
C LYS A 9 1.72 15.79 7.19
N ASP A 10 1.05 14.81 6.60
CA ASP A 10 -0.21 14.26 7.10
C ASP A 10 -0.01 12.98 7.95
N ALA A 11 1.23 12.54 8.15
CA ALA A 11 1.55 11.30 8.84
C ALA A 11 1.16 11.32 10.31
N PHE A 12 1.13 12.50 10.95
CA PHE A 12 0.91 12.66 12.38
C PHE A 12 -0.35 11.92 12.88
N LEU A 13 -1.40 11.83 12.07
CA LEU A 13 -2.66 11.11 12.40
C LEU A 13 -2.48 9.59 12.53
N PHE A 14 -1.39 9.05 12.01
CA PHE A 14 -1.14 7.62 11.81
C PHE A 14 0.17 7.15 12.46
N ILE A 15 0.86 8.02 13.21
CA ILE A 15 2.14 7.70 13.85
C ILE A 15 1.94 6.72 15.00
N SER A 16 0.99 7.03 15.90
CA SER A 16 0.76 6.31 17.14
C SER A 16 -0.49 5.43 17.05
N PRO A 17 -0.59 4.36 17.87
CA PRO A 17 -1.82 3.59 18.00
C PRO A 17 -3.00 4.51 18.35
N VAL A 18 -4.17 4.22 17.79
CA VAL A 18 -5.41 4.93 18.14
C VAL A 18 -5.79 4.59 19.58
N ASP A 19 -6.02 5.61 20.42
CA ASP A 19 -6.51 5.44 21.79
C ASP A 19 -8.00 5.80 21.88
N PRO A 20 -8.89 4.80 22.04
CA PRO A 20 -10.33 5.07 22.04
C PRO A 20 -10.82 5.96 23.18
N LYS A 21 -10.11 5.97 24.32
CA LYS A 21 -10.48 6.80 25.47
C LYS A 21 -10.09 8.25 25.21
N VAL A 22 -8.85 8.47 24.74
CA VAL A 22 -8.34 9.82 24.46
C VAL A 22 -9.18 10.51 23.36
N HIS A 23 -9.63 9.75 22.36
CA HIS A 23 -10.43 10.31 21.26
C HIS A 23 -11.94 10.25 21.47
N ASN A 24 -12.41 9.68 22.59
CA ASN A 24 -13.82 9.53 22.93
C ASN A 24 -14.61 8.76 21.84
N ILE A 25 -14.07 7.60 21.45
CA ILE A 25 -14.58 6.70 20.41
C ILE A 25 -14.69 5.26 20.94
N PRO A 26 -15.56 5.01 21.94
CA PRO A 26 -15.56 3.76 22.69
C PRO A 26 -15.82 2.50 21.85
N ASP A 27 -16.41 2.64 20.67
CA ASP A 27 -16.73 1.57 19.73
C ASP A 27 -15.58 1.21 18.76
N TYR A 28 -14.42 1.87 18.86
CA TYR A 28 -13.33 1.69 17.89
C TYR A 28 -12.88 0.23 17.73
N PHE A 29 -12.69 -0.50 18.83
CA PHE A 29 -12.29 -1.92 18.78
C PHE A 29 -13.47 -2.88 18.47
N ASP A 30 -14.71 -2.40 18.56
CA ASP A 30 -15.87 -3.13 18.09
C ASP A 30 -15.95 -3.13 16.56
N ILE A 31 -15.40 -2.12 15.91
CA ILE A 31 -15.36 -1.98 14.44
C ILE A 31 -14.01 -2.48 13.90
N ILE A 32 -12.89 -1.97 14.46
CA ILE A 32 -11.53 -2.24 13.99
C ILE A 32 -10.91 -3.43 14.72
N LYS A 33 -10.78 -4.55 14.00
CA LYS A 33 -10.33 -5.84 14.56
C LYS A 33 -8.82 -6.05 14.56
N ARG A 34 -8.10 -5.37 13.68
CA ARG A 34 -6.63 -5.42 13.61
C ARG A 34 -6.08 -3.99 13.59
N PRO A 35 -6.02 -3.30 14.74
CA PRO A 35 -5.42 -1.96 14.82
C PRO A 35 -3.97 -1.98 14.35
N MET A 36 -3.53 -0.91 13.68
CA MET A 36 -2.17 -0.76 13.19
C MET A 36 -1.83 0.72 13.05
N ASP A 37 -0.55 1.06 13.21
CA ASP A 37 0.02 2.40 13.10
C ASP A 37 1.48 2.33 12.63
N LEU A 38 2.05 3.47 12.23
CA LEU A 38 3.40 3.52 11.67
C LEU A 38 4.48 3.17 12.71
N THR A 39 4.32 3.53 13.98
CA THR A 39 5.31 3.23 15.03
C THR A 39 5.35 1.73 15.34
N THR A 40 4.19 1.07 15.37
CA THR A 40 4.10 -0.39 15.49
C THR A 40 4.79 -1.08 14.30
N ILE A 41 4.60 -0.57 13.08
CA ILE A 41 5.29 -1.12 11.89
C ILE A 41 6.81 -0.95 12.01
N ILE A 42 7.29 0.22 12.40
CA ILE A 42 8.73 0.49 12.59
C ILE A 42 9.29 -0.43 13.69
N THR A 43 8.62 -0.51 14.83
CA THR A 43 9.03 -1.39 15.94
C THR A 43 9.13 -2.85 15.50
N ASN A 44 8.17 -3.32 14.69
CA ASN A 44 8.21 -4.69 14.16
C ASN A 44 9.33 -4.90 13.13
N LEU A 45 9.70 -3.88 12.36
CA LEU A 45 10.88 -3.92 11.48
C LEU A 45 12.17 -4.04 12.30
N ASP A 46 12.33 -3.17 13.30
CA ASP A 46 13.52 -3.13 14.16
C ASP A 46 13.69 -4.43 14.97
N GLN A 47 12.58 -5.07 15.32
CA GLN A 47 12.55 -6.37 16.00
C GLN A 47 12.61 -7.57 15.05
N HIS A 48 12.83 -7.36 13.75
CA HIS A 48 12.88 -8.42 12.72
C HIS A 48 11.67 -9.35 12.71
N LYS A 49 10.47 -8.83 13.05
CA LYS A 49 9.23 -9.61 13.09
C LYS A 49 8.64 -9.88 11.70
N TYR A 50 9.08 -9.14 10.68
CA TYR A 50 8.67 -9.38 9.31
C TYR A 50 9.66 -10.32 8.62
N THR A 51 9.15 -11.41 8.08
CA THR A 51 9.94 -12.35 7.27
C THR A 51 9.92 -11.99 5.79
N HIS A 52 9.00 -11.10 5.39
CA HIS A 52 8.85 -10.67 4.00
C HIS A 52 8.31 -9.24 3.91
N TYR A 53 8.78 -8.46 2.91
CA TYR A 53 8.36 -7.06 2.73
C TYR A 53 6.85 -6.90 2.49
N LEU A 54 6.19 -7.92 1.97
CA LEU A 54 4.73 -7.94 1.78
C LEU A 54 3.95 -7.82 3.08
N GLN A 55 4.48 -8.35 4.19
CA GLN A 55 3.83 -8.19 5.49
C GLN A 55 3.88 -6.73 5.95
N VAL A 56 4.97 -6.02 5.61
CA VAL A 56 5.06 -4.57 5.81
C VAL A 56 4.03 -3.86 4.94
N MET A 57 3.88 -4.26 3.68
CA MET A 57 2.88 -3.66 2.77
C MET A 57 1.45 -3.92 3.26
N GLU A 58 1.14 -5.14 3.71
CA GLU A 58 -0.15 -5.48 4.30
C GLU A 58 -0.46 -4.58 5.50
N HIS A 59 0.51 -4.42 6.42
CA HIS A 59 0.31 -3.57 7.58
C HIS A 59 0.19 -2.09 7.23
N LEU A 60 0.94 -1.58 6.24
CA LEU A 60 0.77 -0.21 5.76
C LEU A 60 -0.64 0.00 5.17
N CYS A 61 -1.11 -0.91 4.31
CA CYS A 61 -2.47 -0.87 3.78
C CYS A 61 -3.52 -0.91 4.90
N LEU A 62 -3.29 -1.72 5.93
CA LEU A 62 -4.17 -1.84 7.09
C LEU A 62 -4.31 -0.53 7.88
N VAL A 63 -3.24 0.27 8.01
CA VAL A 63 -3.32 1.61 8.62
C VAL A 63 -4.35 2.47 7.88
N TRP A 64 -4.28 2.51 6.54
CA TRP A 64 -5.17 3.31 5.71
C TRP A 64 -6.59 2.76 5.70
N ASP A 65 -6.74 1.44 5.56
CA ASP A 65 -8.05 0.78 5.49
C ASP A 65 -8.82 0.89 6.81
N ASN A 66 -8.14 0.75 7.95
CA ASN A 66 -8.77 0.96 9.25
C ASN A 66 -9.26 2.41 9.41
N ALA A 67 -8.45 3.39 9.00
CA ALA A 67 -8.82 4.79 9.07
C ALA A 67 -10.05 5.10 8.19
N LYS A 68 -10.08 4.57 6.96
CA LYS A 68 -11.22 4.75 6.04
C LYS A 68 -12.48 3.98 6.47
N LEU A 69 -12.31 2.83 7.11
CA LEU A 69 -13.42 2.01 7.60
C LEU A 69 -14.11 2.67 8.80
N TYR A 70 -13.33 3.15 9.78
CA TYR A 70 -13.89 3.75 10.99
C TYR A 70 -14.46 5.14 10.73
N ASN A 71 -13.79 5.94 9.89
CA ASN A 71 -14.16 7.33 9.67
C ASN A 71 -15.02 7.50 8.41
N PRO A 72 -16.16 8.22 8.48
CA PRO A 72 -16.96 8.57 7.30
C PRO A 72 -16.14 9.27 6.21
N LYS A 73 -16.60 9.22 4.95
CA LYS A 73 -15.85 9.74 3.79
C LYS A 73 -15.57 11.23 3.86
N GLU A 74 -16.45 11.97 4.55
CA GLU A 74 -16.38 13.41 4.78
C GLU A 74 -15.38 13.78 5.90
N ASN A 75 -14.97 12.79 6.70
CA ASN A 75 -14.07 13.02 7.81
C ASN A 75 -12.64 13.28 7.30
N MET A 76 -11.97 14.27 7.89
CA MET A 76 -10.59 14.59 7.52
C MET A 76 -9.65 13.38 7.64
N VAL A 77 -9.83 12.50 8.63
CA VAL A 77 -8.98 11.31 8.80
C VAL A 77 -9.12 10.35 7.62
N HIS A 78 -10.34 10.18 7.10
CA HIS A 78 -10.60 9.38 5.90
C HIS A 78 -9.88 9.98 4.68
N ILE A 79 -10.04 11.28 4.46
CA ILE A 79 -9.41 12.00 3.34
C ILE A 79 -7.87 11.94 3.45
N LYS A 80 -7.33 12.09 4.66
CA LYS A 80 -5.90 12.01 4.93
C LYS A 80 -5.35 10.61 4.72
N ALA A 81 -6.13 9.58 5.03
CA ALA A 81 -5.76 8.19 4.72
C ALA A 81 -5.67 7.96 3.20
N LEU A 82 -6.62 8.47 2.41
CA LEU A 82 -6.54 8.42 0.94
C LEU A 82 -5.29 9.14 0.40
N GLN A 83 -4.94 10.30 0.97
CA GLN A 83 -3.74 11.06 0.60
C GLN A 83 -2.44 10.31 0.93
N MET A 84 -2.35 9.75 2.14
CA MET A 84 -1.20 8.95 2.57
C MET A 84 -1.03 7.68 1.75
N GLU A 85 -2.14 6.99 1.43
CA GLU A 85 -2.15 5.81 0.58
C GLU A 85 -1.70 6.15 -0.85
N THR A 86 -2.18 7.26 -1.42
CA THR A 86 -1.70 7.75 -2.71
C THR A 86 -0.20 8.03 -2.70
N ALA A 87 0.29 8.73 -1.66
CA ALA A 87 1.71 9.02 -1.51
C ALA A 87 2.55 7.73 -1.40
N MET A 88 2.07 6.72 -0.69
CA MET A 88 2.71 5.41 -0.61
C MET A 88 2.82 4.73 -1.98
N LEU A 89 1.71 4.66 -2.72
CA LEU A 89 1.68 4.01 -4.03
C LEU A 89 2.57 4.76 -5.04
N ASP A 90 2.55 6.09 -5.02
CA ASP A 90 3.43 6.93 -5.85
C ASP A 90 4.91 6.69 -5.51
N LEU A 91 5.27 6.59 -4.22
CA LEU A 91 6.64 6.29 -3.80
C LEU A 91 7.08 4.91 -4.30
N ILE A 92 6.21 3.90 -4.18
CA ILE A 92 6.48 2.55 -4.66
C ILE A 92 6.70 2.57 -6.18
N ILE A 93 5.80 3.17 -6.95
CA ILE A 93 5.92 3.25 -8.41
C ILE A 93 7.20 3.98 -8.82
N ARG A 94 7.47 5.15 -8.24
CA ARG A 94 8.61 5.99 -8.64
C ARG A 94 9.96 5.39 -8.24
N LYS A 95 10.06 4.80 -7.05
CA LYS A 95 11.34 4.31 -6.52
C LYS A 95 11.64 2.86 -6.89
N GLU A 96 10.62 2.01 -6.98
CA GLU A 96 10.82 0.57 -7.20
C GLU A 96 10.60 0.19 -8.68
N TYR A 97 9.52 0.68 -9.30
CA TYR A 97 9.07 0.15 -10.58
C TYR A 97 9.52 0.96 -11.81
N LEU A 98 9.44 2.29 -11.75
CA LEU A 98 9.82 3.16 -12.87
C LEU A 98 11.28 2.97 -13.31
N PRO A 99 12.27 2.79 -12.40
CA PRO A 99 13.65 2.51 -12.80
C PRO A 99 13.79 1.16 -13.54
N LYS A 100 13.05 0.13 -13.12
CA LYS A 100 13.07 -1.20 -13.76
C LYS A 100 12.51 -1.16 -15.18
N LEU A 101 11.41 -0.43 -15.40
CA LEU A 101 10.80 -0.27 -16.72
C LEU A 101 11.68 0.52 -17.69
N THR A 102 12.32 1.59 -17.21
CA THR A 102 13.21 2.42 -18.04
C THR A 102 14.54 1.74 -18.35
N ALA A 103 15.02 0.85 -17.48
CA ALA A 103 16.19 0.01 -17.75
C ALA A 103 15.88 -1.09 -18.79
N ALA A 104 14.71 -1.73 -18.70
CA ALA A 104 14.28 -2.75 -19.65
C ALA A 104 14.15 -2.19 -21.08
N SER A 105 13.53 -1.01 -21.25
CA SER A 105 13.40 -0.39 -22.57
C SER A 105 14.75 0.02 -23.19
N LYS A 106 15.73 0.41 -22.36
CA LYS A 106 17.10 0.68 -22.82
C LYS A 106 17.86 -0.59 -23.21
N ALA A 107 17.58 -1.72 -22.56
CA ALA A 107 18.19 -3.01 -22.90
C ALA A 107 17.64 -3.57 -24.23
N GLU A 108 16.36 -3.34 -24.53
CA GLU A 108 15.72 -3.76 -25.78
C GLU A 108 16.16 -2.92 -26.99
N GLY A 109 16.49 -1.63 -26.79
CA GLY A 109 16.97 -0.73 -27.85
C GLY A 109 18.40 -0.96 -28.37
N ALA A 110 19.12 -1.98 -27.86
CA ALA A 110 20.48 -2.34 -28.29
C ALA A 110 20.52 -3.52 -29.29
N GLY A 111 19.37 -4.12 -29.63
CA GLY A 111 19.23 -5.12 -30.69
C GLY A 111 18.36 -4.55 -31.83
N GLY A 112 18.87 -4.60 -33.06
CA GLY A 112 18.17 -4.10 -34.24
C GLY A 112 16.74 -4.66 -34.39
N VAL A 113 15.85 -3.80 -34.85
CA VAL A 113 14.41 -4.04 -34.96
C VAL A 113 14.11 -5.09 -36.03
N ALA A 114 13.35 -6.13 -35.67
CA ALA A 114 12.50 -6.85 -36.60
C ALA A 114 11.07 -6.77 -36.06
N GLU A 115 10.22 -6.01 -36.75
CA GLU A 115 8.79 -5.90 -36.46
C GLU A 115 8.09 -7.22 -36.81
N SER A 116 7.31 -7.76 -35.87
CA SER A 116 6.16 -8.61 -36.21
C SER A 116 5.00 -8.36 -35.24
N GLU A 117 3.83 -8.09 -35.82
CA GLU A 117 2.58 -7.70 -35.14
C GLU A 117 1.82 -8.87 -34.47
N GLU A 118 2.50 -9.87 -33.92
CA GLU A 118 1.82 -10.91 -33.13
C GLU A 118 2.17 -10.77 -31.65
N GLY A 119 1.11 -10.51 -30.85
CA GLY A 119 1.19 -10.14 -29.45
C GLY A 119 2.19 -10.93 -28.62
N TRP A 120 2.89 -10.21 -27.75
CA TRP A 120 3.82 -10.73 -26.75
C TRP A 120 3.28 -11.97 -26.03
N LYS A 121 3.96 -13.11 -26.22
CA LYS A 121 3.77 -14.33 -25.42
C LYS A 121 5.11 -14.78 -24.84
N PRO A 122 5.34 -14.72 -23.52
CA PRO A 122 6.52 -15.31 -22.93
C PRO A 122 6.32 -16.82 -22.75
N ALA A 123 7.26 -17.61 -23.28
CA ALA A 123 7.28 -19.06 -23.16
C ALA A 123 8.02 -19.50 -21.88
N ILE A 124 7.34 -20.18 -20.95
CA ILE A 124 8.00 -21.01 -19.93
C ILE A 124 7.20 -22.31 -19.72
N ARG A 125 7.84 -23.46 -19.97
CA ARG A 125 7.32 -24.81 -19.71
C ARG A 125 7.37 -25.13 -18.22
N SER A 126 6.32 -25.73 -17.67
CA SER A 126 6.25 -26.16 -16.26
C SER A 126 6.89 -27.52 -16.03
N PRO A 127 7.67 -27.75 -14.96
CA PRO A 127 7.89 -29.09 -14.41
C PRO A 127 6.72 -29.49 -13.49
N LYS A 128 6.28 -30.74 -13.61
CA LYS A 128 5.23 -31.34 -12.76
C LYS A 128 5.83 -31.99 -11.51
N GLY A 129 5.16 -31.75 -10.38
CA GLY A 129 5.20 -32.57 -9.15
C GLY A 129 6.03 -31.99 -8.01
N PHE A 130 5.38 -31.40 -7.01
CA PHE A 130 5.52 -31.61 -5.55
C PHE A 130 4.55 -30.65 -4.79
N PRO A 131 4.04 -31.01 -3.60
CA PRO A 131 2.90 -30.35 -2.95
C PRO A 131 3.33 -29.14 -2.12
N VAL A 132 2.49 -28.10 -2.05
CA VAL A 132 2.71 -26.89 -1.23
C VAL A 132 1.41 -26.51 -0.55
N ALA A 133 1.44 -26.28 0.76
CA ALA A 133 0.32 -25.69 1.49
C ALA A 133 0.78 -24.41 2.21
N ASN A 134 0.53 -23.17 1.76
CA ASN A 134 0.42 -22.62 0.40
C ASN A 134 0.72 -21.10 0.50
N ILE A 135 1.99 -20.70 0.60
CA ILE A 135 2.45 -19.35 0.22
C ILE A 135 3.59 -19.56 -0.76
N LYS A 136 3.39 -19.10 -1.99
CA LYS A 136 4.30 -19.36 -3.11
C LYS A 136 5.65 -18.67 -2.87
N PRO A 137 6.79 -19.29 -3.26
CA PRO A 137 8.05 -18.56 -3.37
C PRO A 137 7.88 -17.39 -4.35
N TYR A 138 8.59 -16.28 -4.10
CA TYR A 138 8.65 -15.12 -4.98
C TYR A 138 8.93 -15.58 -6.43
N THR A 139 8.03 -15.22 -7.34
CA THR A 139 8.16 -15.50 -8.78
C THR A 139 7.91 -14.20 -9.55
N PRO A 140 8.44 -14.04 -10.78
CA PRO A 140 8.10 -12.90 -11.65
C PRO A 140 6.58 -12.72 -11.85
N THR A 141 5.81 -13.82 -11.79
CA THR A 141 4.34 -13.80 -11.82
C THR A 141 3.75 -13.11 -10.58
N PHE A 142 4.38 -13.26 -9.42
CA PHE A 142 3.96 -12.64 -8.16
C PHE A 142 4.24 -11.13 -8.16
N GLU A 143 5.39 -10.68 -8.68
CA GLU A 143 5.65 -9.25 -8.88
C GLU A 143 4.65 -8.62 -9.86
N GLY A 144 4.33 -9.32 -10.95
CA GLY A 144 3.33 -8.86 -11.91
C GLY A 144 1.94 -8.72 -11.31
N GLN A 145 1.52 -9.66 -10.45
CA GLN A 145 0.25 -9.58 -9.71
C GLN A 145 0.24 -8.41 -8.73
N MET A 146 1.31 -8.26 -7.94
CA MET A 146 1.43 -7.14 -7.01
C MET A 146 1.37 -5.79 -7.73
N LEU A 147 2.02 -5.66 -8.89
CA LEU A 147 1.97 -4.44 -9.67
C LEU A 147 0.56 -4.16 -10.21
N ALA A 148 -0.14 -5.19 -10.68
CA ALA A 148 -1.54 -5.06 -11.11
C ALA A 148 -2.45 -4.63 -9.96
N ASP A 149 -2.24 -5.17 -8.75
CA ASP A 149 -3.01 -4.82 -7.56
C ASP A 149 -2.70 -3.40 -7.08
N ILE A 150 -1.43 -2.99 -7.09
CA ILE A 150 -0.99 -1.60 -6.85
C ILE A 150 -1.66 -0.64 -7.84
N HIS A 151 -1.68 -1.00 -9.13
CA HIS A 151 -2.28 -0.16 -10.17
C HIS A 151 -3.79 -0.02 -9.99
N LYS A 152 -4.50 -1.12 -9.76
CA LYS A 152 -5.95 -1.10 -9.47
C LYS A 152 -6.24 -0.28 -8.23
N ARG A 153 -5.48 -0.49 -7.15
CA ARG A 153 -5.65 0.23 -5.89
C ARG A 153 -5.37 1.72 -6.04
N MET A 154 -4.37 2.11 -6.83
CA MET A 154 -4.11 3.52 -7.16
C MET A 154 -5.27 4.16 -7.91
N ILE A 155 -5.87 3.47 -8.89
CA ILE A 155 -7.06 3.96 -9.61
C ILE A 155 -8.22 4.18 -8.63
N THR A 156 -8.50 3.20 -7.76
CA THR A 156 -9.58 3.28 -6.78
C THR A 156 -9.37 4.46 -5.82
N VAL A 157 -8.19 4.58 -5.21
CA VAL A 157 -7.89 5.62 -4.22
C VAL A 157 -7.97 7.01 -4.84
N ARG A 158 -7.44 7.21 -6.06
CA ARG A 158 -7.55 8.50 -6.77
C ARG A 158 -9.00 8.84 -7.10
N SER A 159 -9.76 7.87 -7.61
CA SER A 159 -11.18 8.06 -7.90
C SER A 159 -12.01 8.40 -6.65
N GLU A 160 -11.64 7.89 -5.48
CA GLU A 160 -12.29 8.24 -4.21
C GLU A 160 -11.88 9.64 -3.74
N LEU A 161 -10.60 9.99 -3.85
CA LEU A 161 -10.09 11.30 -3.47
C LEU A 161 -10.71 12.42 -4.30
N ASP A 162 -10.90 12.21 -5.61
CA ASP A 162 -11.52 13.19 -6.51
C ASP A 162 -12.99 13.46 -6.17
N ARG A 163 -13.66 12.53 -5.47
CA ARG A 163 -15.05 12.64 -5.03
C ARG A 163 -15.18 13.13 -3.59
N ALA A 164 -14.07 13.30 -2.87
CA ALA A 164 -14.10 13.69 -1.47
C ALA A 164 -14.53 15.18 -1.33
N PRO A 165 -15.46 15.50 -0.41
CA PRO A 165 -15.91 16.87 -0.23
C PRO A 165 -14.84 17.75 0.42
N ALA A 166 -14.83 19.04 0.06
CA ALA A 166 -13.89 20.03 0.58
C ALA A 166 -14.38 20.61 1.93
N GLY A 167 -13.95 20.03 3.05
CA GLY A 167 -14.02 20.66 4.39
C GLY A 167 -15.38 20.63 5.12
N PRO A 168 -15.43 20.93 6.45
CA PRO A 168 -15.59 19.86 7.43
C PRO A 168 -16.93 19.88 8.21
N SER A 169 -17.32 18.74 8.78
CA SER A 169 -17.85 18.65 10.16
C SER A 169 -18.04 17.20 10.60
N GLY A 170 -17.29 16.77 11.62
CA GLY A 170 -17.49 15.49 12.30
C GLY A 170 -16.30 15.09 13.17
N LYS A 171 -16.56 14.62 14.40
CA LYS A 171 -15.54 14.21 15.38
C LYS A 171 -14.55 13.21 14.75
N ALA A 172 -13.26 13.42 15.00
CA ALA A 172 -12.17 12.67 14.38
C ALA A 172 -11.38 11.87 15.42
N ALA A 173 -11.11 10.61 15.11
CA ALA A 173 -10.12 9.78 15.79
C ALA A 173 -8.72 10.16 15.26
N GLN A 174 -7.91 10.87 16.03
CA GLN A 174 -6.56 11.29 15.61
C GLN A 174 -5.50 10.58 16.46
N GLY A 175 -4.55 9.81 15.90
CA GLY A 175 -3.45 9.28 16.72
C GLY A 175 -2.69 10.41 17.43
N GLY A 176 -2.62 10.36 18.77
CA GLY A 176 -2.01 11.40 19.59
C GLY A 176 -0.48 11.41 19.57
N SER A 177 0.09 12.63 19.71
CA SER A 177 1.51 12.93 19.91
C SER A 177 2.08 12.41 21.22
#